data_AF-A0A9D5CA33-F1
#
_entry.id   AF-A0A9D5CA33-F1
#
_cell.length_a   1.000
_cell.length_b   1.000
_cell.length_c   1.000
_cell.angle_alpha   90.00
_cell.angle_beta   90.00
_cell.angle_gamma   90.00
#
_symmetry.space_group_name_H-M   'P 1'
#
loop_
_entity.id
_entity.type
_entity.pdbx_description
1 polymer ?
#
loop_
_entity_poly.entity_id
_entity_poly.type
_entity_poly.pdbx_seq_one_letter_code
_entity_poly.pdbx_strand_id
1 'polypeptide(L)'
;MKRKKWTEEEESTLLTEYSSLRSSGAIARLRTREKKFQPIADRVNAGHHLRDPSAFPFLWSWRDVSVKIQNMRHQFLNVKLKIQSSPGSFDWDHGLHLWSNLLRYRDVFGDLDLENPSTVPSDCEGIDVDGDDDKGSGGQSVRKSKRKWKKMRVVAVRVAELGEIVVRRREREAAEEEEEEQRWRRVRRLKDGEEEEREMRRRMRREEQRREEEEMDWRERLMGMQMEHEKQVMQMHADACQAQMQVLGILVRVVCQLLGPGGGGGDSIGGMAGMTTQMNSRRSQPTIPTVSLPLNW
;
A
#
# COMPACT_ATOMS: atom_id res chain seq x y z
N MET A 1 10.10 0.03 6.30
CA MET A 1 9.27 -1.09 6.81
C MET A 1 9.18 -2.17 5.75
N LYS A 2 9.35 -3.46 6.10
CA LYS A 2 9.23 -4.56 5.14
C LYS A 2 7.76 -4.73 4.75
N ARG A 3 7.45 -4.79 3.44
CA ARG A 3 6.12 -5.11 2.94
C ARG A 3 5.76 -6.55 3.36
N LYS A 4 4.60 -6.75 3.98
CA LYS A 4 4.10 -8.09 4.31
C LYS A 4 3.95 -8.91 3.02
N LYS A 5 4.39 -10.16 3.04
CA LYS A 5 4.25 -11.11 1.94
C LYS A 5 3.74 -12.44 2.48
N TRP A 6 2.81 -13.05 1.76
CA TRP A 6 2.30 -14.38 2.06
C TRP A 6 3.27 -15.43 1.51
N THR A 7 3.54 -16.46 2.31
CA THR A 7 4.28 -17.65 1.88
C THR A 7 3.31 -18.72 1.34
N GLU A 8 3.80 -19.64 0.52
CA GLU A 8 2.95 -20.71 -0.06
C GLU A 8 2.34 -21.62 1.02
N GLU A 9 3.06 -21.86 2.11
CA GLU A 9 2.61 -22.68 3.23
C GLU A 9 1.46 -22.03 4.02
N GLU A 10 1.57 -20.73 4.29
CA GLU A 10 0.51 -19.93 4.90
C GLU A 10 -0.73 -19.87 4.00
N GLU A 11 -0.53 -19.70 2.68
CA GLU A 11 -1.62 -19.69 1.70
C GLU A 11 -2.33 -21.04 1.61
N SER A 12 -1.59 -22.15 1.62
CA SER A 12 -2.17 -23.49 1.62
C SER A 12 -3.02 -23.72 2.87
N THR A 13 -2.53 -23.31 4.03
CA THR A 13 -3.27 -23.42 5.30
C THR A 13 -4.54 -22.56 5.27
N LEU A 14 -4.42 -21.33 4.78
CA LEU A 14 -5.55 -20.41 4.64
C LEU A 14 -6.65 -21.00 3.75
N LEU A 15 -6.28 -21.56 2.59
CA LEU A 15 -7.25 -22.16 1.66
C LEU A 15 -7.93 -23.40 2.25
N THR A 16 -7.18 -24.26 2.93
CA THR A 16 -7.72 -25.45 3.60
C THR A 16 -8.74 -25.07 4.68
N GLU A 17 -8.39 -24.15 5.58
CA GLU A 17 -9.27 -23.69 6.65
C GLU A 17 -10.50 -22.96 6.11
N TYR A 18 -10.32 -22.14 5.07
CA TYR A 18 -11.45 -21.48 4.41
C TYR A 18 -12.41 -22.48 3.76
N SER A 19 -11.89 -23.51 3.08
CA SER A 19 -12.70 -24.58 2.49
C SER A 19 -13.48 -25.38 3.54
N SER A 20 -12.84 -25.69 4.68
CA SER A 20 -13.49 -26.34 5.82
C SER A 20 -14.64 -25.51 6.40
N LEU A 21 -14.42 -24.20 6.58
CA LEU A 21 -15.45 -23.26 7.06
C LEU A 21 -16.57 -23.03 6.04
N ARG A 22 -16.25 -23.10 4.75
CA ARG A 22 -17.23 -22.98 3.67
C ARG A 22 -18.11 -24.23 3.59
N SER A 23 -17.49 -25.41 3.61
CA SER A 23 -18.16 -26.72 3.57
C SER A 23 -19.05 -26.95 4.78
N SER A 24 -18.66 -26.46 5.96
CA SER A 24 -19.52 -26.49 7.15
C SER A 24 -20.67 -25.48 7.14
N GLY A 25 -20.77 -24.62 6.11
CA GLY A 25 -21.79 -23.56 6.02
C GLY A 25 -21.63 -22.44 7.04
N ALA A 26 -20.56 -22.44 7.84
CA ALA A 26 -20.32 -21.45 8.89
C ALA A 26 -20.18 -20.04 8.29
N ILE A 27 -19.54 -19.91 7.13
CA ILE A 27 -19.37 -18.62 6.44
C ILE A 27 -20.72 -17.97 6.07
N ALA A 28 -21.73 -18.76 5.71
CA ALA A 28 -23.07 -18.25 5.38
C ALA A 28 -23.86 -17.85 6.63
N ARG A 29 -23.69 -18.59 7.74
CA ARG A 29 -24.38 -18.34 9.02
C ARG A 29 -23.85 -17.13 9.79
N LEU A 30 -22.56 -16.85 9.71
CA LEU A 30 -21.94 -15.78 10.49
C LEU A 30 -22.26 -14.40 9.89
N ARG A 31 -22.65 -13.45 10.74
CA ARG A 31 -23.12 -12.12 10.30
C ARG A 31 -21.97 -11.15 9.98
N THR A 32 -20.89 -11.15 10.76
CA THR A 32 -19.78 -10.20 10.61
C THR A 32 -18.58 -10.84 9.93
N ARG A 33 -17.83 -10.04 9.14
CA ARG A 33 -16.62 -10.50 8.45
C ARG A 33 -15.54 -10.97 9.44
N GLU A 34 -15.37 -10.23 10.53
CA GLU A 34 -14.45 -10.62 11.61
C GLU A 34 -14.73 -12.04 12.12
N LYS A 35 -15.98 -12.37 12.45
CA LYS A 35 -16.32 -13.73 12.89
C LYS A 35 -16.04 -14.81 11.84
N LYS A 36 -16.13 -14.47 10.54
CA LYS A 36 -15.83 -15.40 9.44
C LYS A 36 -14.35 -15.67 9.29
N PHE A 37 -13.52 -14.63 9.42
CA PHE A 37 -12.10 -14.69 9.06
C PHE A 37 -11.15 -14.75 10.25
N GLN A 38 -11.60 -14.38 11.46
CA GLN A 38 -10.81 -14.50 12.69
C GLN A 38 -10.38 -15.94 12.97
N PRO A 39 -11.26 -16.96 12.90
CA PRO A 39 -10.84 -18.34 13.16
C PRO A 39 -9.77 -18.81 12.17
N ILE A 40 -9.81 -18.35 10.91
CA ILE A 40 -8.82 -18.67 9.89
C ILE A 40 -7.48 -18.00 10.23
N ALA A 41 -7.50 -16.71 10.56
CA ALA A 41 -6.31 -15.97 10.96
C ALA A 41 -5.62 -16.62 12.17
N ASP A 42 -6.40 -17.00 13.18
CA ASP A 42 -5.87 -17.67 14.37
C ASP A 42 -5.19 -19.00 14.01
N ARG A 43 -5.75 -19.78 13.07
CA ARG A 43 -5.21 -21.07 12.64
C ARG A 43 -3.93 -20.92 11.82
N VAL A 44 -3.90 -19.96 10.89
CA VAL A 44 -2.68 -19.63 10.14
C VAL A 44 -1.58 -19.16 11.09
N ASN A 45 -1.87 -18.25 12.01
CA ASN A 45 -0.87 -17.76 12.97
C ASN A 45 -0.39 -18.87 13.90
N ALA A 46 -1.29 -19.75 14.39
CA ALA A 46 -0.92 -20.88 15.24
C ALA A 46 -0.11 -21.96 14.51
N GLY A 47 -0.32 -22.12 13.19
CA GLY A 47 0.43 -23.06 12.37
C GLY A 47 1.83 -22.59 12.01
N HIS A 48 2.02 -21.26 11.89
CA HIS A 48 3.20 -20.65 11.28
C HIS A 48 3.91 -19.69 12.23
N HIS A 49 3.40 -18.46 12.37
CA HIS A 49 4.05 -17.39 13.15
C HIS A 49 4.34 -17.80 14.61
N LEU A 50 3.40 -18.45 15.29
CA LEU A 50 3.58 -18.85 16.69
C LEU A 50 4.55 -20.02 16.86
N ARG A 51 4.80 -20.80 15.80
CA ARG A 51 5.76 -21.93 15.84
C ARG A 51 7.17 -21.47 15.47
N ASP A 52 7.28 -20.71 14.40
CA ASP A 52 8.55 -20.18 13.92
C ASP A 52 8.40 -18.72 13.46
N PRO A 53 8.54 -17.75 14.39
CA PRO A 53 8.52 -16.33 14.04
C PRO A 53 9.69 -15.91 13.14
N SER A 54 10.75 -16.70 13.03
CA SER A 54 11.91 -16.36 12.21
C SER A 54 11.66 -16.66 10.73
N ALA A 55 11.04 -17.80 10.42
CA ALA A 55 10.59 -18.17 9.09
C ALA A 55 9.31 -17.41 8.69
N PHE A 56 8.38 -17.20 9.63
CA PHE A 56 7.10 -16.54 9.42
C PHE A 56 6.99 -15.26 10.27
N PRO A 57 7.65 -14.16 9.88
CA PRO A 57 7.78 -12.96 10.72
C PRO A 57 6.48 -12.15 10.88
N PHE A 58 5.43 -12.48 10.12
CA PHE A 58 4.21 -11.68 10.07
C PHE A 58 3.05 -12.34 10.82
N LEU A 59 2.44 -11.60 11.73
CA LEU A 59 1.10 -11.92 12.24
C LEU A 59 0.04 -11.41 11.29
N TRP A 60 -0.86 -12.32 10.90
CA TRP A 60 -1.97 -12.02 10.02
C TRP A 60 -3.22 -11.72 10.82
N SER A 61 -3.83 -10.57 10.54
CA SER A 61 -5.14 -10.24 11.09
C SER A 61 -6.26 -10.87 10.25
N TRP A 62 -7.47 -10.94 10.81
CA TRP A 62 -8.67 -11.33 10.05
C TRP A 62 -8.90 -10.44 8.83
N ARG A 63 -8.48 -9.17 8.88
CA ARG A 63 -8.57 -8.23 7.75
C ARG A 63 -7.64 -8.66 6.62
N ASP A 64 -6.38 -8.95 6.96
CA ASP A 64 -5.37 -9.41 5.99
C ASP A 64 -5.84 -10.71 5.30
N VAL A 65 -6.34 -11.67 6.08
CA VAL A 65 -6.92 -12.93 5.56
C VAL A 65 -8.09 -12.67 4.63
N SER A 66 -9.03 -11.80 5.02
CA SER A 66 -10.20 -11.49 4.20
C SER A 66 -9.84 -10.86 2.86
N VAL A 67 -8.86 -9.94 2.85
CA VAL A 67 -8.36 -9.30 1.63
C VAL A 67 -7.63 -10.31 0.76
N LYS A 68 -6.80 -11.17 1.35
CA LYS A 68 -6.07 -12.22 0.63
C LYS A 68 -7.04 -13.19 -0.04
N ILE A 69 -8.08 -13.65 0.65
CA ILE A 69 -9.13 -14.53 0.10
C ILE A 69 -9.88 -13.85 -1.05
N GLN A 70 -10.25 -12.57 -0.91
CA GLN A 70 -10.92 -11.83 -1.98
C GLN A 70 -10.03 -11.68 -3.21
N ASN A 71 -8.75 -11.35 -3.01
CA ASN A 71 -7.78 -11.23 -4.10
C ASN A 71 -7.58 -12.57 -4.81
N MET A 72 -7.47 -13.67 -4.05
CA MET A 72 -7.36 -15.03 -4.59
C MET A 72 -8.60 -15.42 -5.40
N ARG A 73 -9.80 -15.13 -4.89
CA ARG A 73 -11.06 -15.36 -5.62
C ARG A 73 -11.13 -14.53 -6.91
N HIS A 74 -10.72 -13.26 -6.86
CA HIS A 74 -10.72 -12.39 -8.03
C HIS A 74 -9.71 -12.85 -9.09
N GLN A 75 -8.51 -13.25 -8.68
CA GLN A 75 -7.51 -13.86 -9.58
C GLN A 75 -8.07 -15.11 -10.26
N PHE A 76 -8.72 -16.00 -9.50
CA PHE A 76 -9.38 -17.19 -10.04
C PHE A 76 -10.44 -16.85 -11.08
N LEU A 77 -11.32 -15.88 -10.80
CA LEU A 77 -12.34 -15.46 -11.77
C LEU A 77 -11.71 -14.87 -13.04
N ASN A 78 -10.63 -14.09 -12.92
CA ASN A 78 -9.95 -13.53 -14.08
C ASN A 78 -9.27 -14.61 -14.93
N VAL A 79 -8.70 -15.65 -14.31
CA VAL A 79 -8.16 -16.80 -15.04
C VAL A 79 -9.31 -17.56 -15.71
N LYS A 80 -10.42 -17.80 -14.99
CA LYS A 80 -11.61 -18.48 -15.51
C LYS A 80 -12.20 -17.75 -16.74
N LEU A 81 -12.23 -16.42 -16.73
CA LEU A 81 -12.67 -15.61 -17.87
C LEU A 81 -11.71 -15.68 -19.07
N LYS A 82 -10.40 -15.79 -18.82
CA LYS A 82 -9.40 -15.87 -19.89
C LYS A 82 -9.41 -17.20 -20.62
N ILE A 83 -9.73 -18.28 -19.92
CA ILE A 83 -9.83 -19.64 -20.49
C ILE A 83 -11.23 -19.97 -21.02
N GLN A 84 -12.13 -18.98 -20.97
CA GLN A 84 -13.49 -19.11 -21.47
C GLN A 84 -13.49 -18.95 -22.99
N SER A 85 -13.56 -20.06 -23.70
CA SER A 85 -13.57 -20.07 -25.17
C SER A 85 -14.96 -19.79 -25.76
N SER A 86 -16.03 -20.07 -25.02
CA SER A 86 -17.42 -19.70 -25.35
C SER A 86 -18.25 -19.50 -24.08
N PRO A 87 -19.43 -18.82 -24.10
CA PRO A 87 -20.28 -18.68 -22.92
C PRO A 87 -20.61 -20.06 -22.32
N GLY A 88 -20.07 -20.35 -21.13
CA GLY A 88 -20.23 -21.65 -20.45
C GLY A 88 -19.25 -22.77 -20.83
N SER A 89 -18.39 -22.61 -21.85
CA SER A 89 -17.37 -23.62 -22.19
C SER A 89 -15.98 -23.16 -21.78
N PHE A 90 -15.32 -23.94 -20.93
CA PHE A 90 -14.01 -23.65 -20.36
C PHE A 90 -13.00 -24.72 -20.74
N ASP A 91 -11.85 -24.30 -21.29
CA ASP A 91 -10.72 -25.20 -21.54
C ASP A 91 -9.85 -25.30 -20.28
N TRP A 92 -10.21 -26.26 -19.42
CA TRP A 92 -9.53 -26.48 -18.14
C TRP A 92 -8.09 -26.96 -18.29
N ASP A 93 -7.76 -27.67 -19.39
CA ASP A 93 -6.41 -28.17 -19.65
C ASP A 93 -5.46 -27.02 -20.01
N HIS A 94 -5.93 -26.08 -20.83
CA HIS A 94 -5.22 -24.82 -21.08
C HIS A 94 -5.07 -23.97 -19.80
N GLY A 95 -6.12 -23.94 -18.97
CA GLY A 95 -6.09 -23.22 -17.69
C GLY A 95 -5.11 -23.80 -16.66
N LEU A 96 -4.93 -25.12 -16.64
CA LEU A 96 -3.95 -25.81 -15.79
C LEU A 96 -2.50 -25.43 -16.16
N HIS A 97 -2.21 -25.28 -17.46
CA HIS A 97 -0.91 -24.83 -17.93
C HIS A 97 -0.65 -23.35 -17.60
N LEU A 98 -1.69 -22.51 -17.61
CA LEU A 98 -1.56 -21.09 -17.26
C LEU A 98 -1.45 -20.86 -15.75
N TRP A 99 -2.12 -21.69 -14.95
CA TRP A 99 -2.10 -21.58 -13.51
C TRP A 99 -2.24 -22.95 -12.84
N SER A 100 -1.11 -23.48 -12.36
CA SER A 100 -1.04 -24.82 -11.74
C SER A 100 -1.95 -25.00 -10.52
N ASN A 101 -2.29 -23.91 -9.82
CA ASN A 101 -3.20 -23.92 -8.67
C ASN A 101 -4.69 -23.79 -9.05
N LEU A 102 -5.04 -23.74 -10.34
CA LEU A 102 -6.40 -23.50 -10.81
C LEU A 102 -7.42 -24.47 -10.21
N LEU A 103 -7.10 -25.78 -10.18
CA LEU A 103 -8.01 -26.78 -9.62
C LEU A 103 -8.17 -26.63 -8.10
N ARG A 104 -7.09 -26.35 -7.36
CA ARG A 104 -7.17 -26.11 -5.91
C ARG A 104 -8.08 -24.91 -5.60
N TYR A 105 -8.04 -23.88 -6.44
CA TYR A 105 -8.90 -22.70 -6.29
C TYR A 105 -10.34 -23.00 -6.71
N ARG A 106 -10.56 -23.83 -7.74
CA ARG A 106 -11.90 -24.31 -8.13
C ARG A 106 -12.56 -25.09 -6.99
N ASP A 107 -11.83 -25.98 -6.33
CA ASP A 107 -12.36 -26.76 -5.21
C ASP A 107 -12.76 -25.84 -4.03
N VAL A 108 -11.96 -24.80 -3.78
CA VAL A 108 -12.15 -23.90 -2.64
C VAL A 108 -13.21 -22.83 -2.89
N PHE A 109 -13.27 -22.26 -4.10
CA PHE A 109 -14.18 -21.17 -4.48
C PHE A 109 -15.43 -21.64 -5.24
N GLY A 110 -15.44 -22.90 -5.65
CA GLY A 110 -16.52 -23.55 -6.38
C GLY A 110 -16.52 -23.19 -7.87
N ASP A 111 -17.34 -23.92 -8.63
CA ASP A 111 -17.72 -23.51 -9.97
C ASP A 111 -18.77 -22.40 -9.85
N LEU A 112 -18.31 -21.18 -9.58
CA LEU A 112 -19.20 -20.02 -9.63
C LEU A 112 -19.62 -19.87 -11.09
N ASP A 113 -20.87 -20.22 -11.39
CA ASP A 113 -21.50 -19.87 -12.65
C ASP A 113 -21.34 -18.36 -12.82
N LEU A 114 -20.79 -17.95 -13.96
CA LEU A 114 -20.81 -16.56 -14.38
C LEU A 114 -22.30 -16.27 -14.65
N GLU A 115 -23.06 -15.94 -13.61
CA GLU A 115 -24.48 -15.66 -13.71
C GLU A 115 -24.68 -14.53 -14.74
N ASN A 116 -25.22 -14.90 -15.90
CA ASN A 116 -25.86 -13.94 -16.80
C ASN A 116 -27.04 -13.34 -16.04
N PRO A 117 -27.16 -12.00 -15.90
CA PRO A 117 -28.25 -11.37 -15.16
C PRO A 117 -29.62 -11.44 -15.85
N SER A 118 -29.90 -12.42 -16.72
CA SER A 118 -31.08 -12.42 -17.60
C SER A 118 -31.86 -13.73 -17.65
N THR A 119 -31.96 -14.47 -16.56
CA THR A 119 -32.89 -15.62 -16.52
C THR A 119 -33.64 -15.64 -15.20
N VAL A 120 -34.69 -14.82 -15.16
CA VAL A 120 -35.84 -15.07 -14.28
C VAL A 120 -36.57 -16.31 -14.82
N PRO A 121 -36.85 -17.34 -13.99
CA PRO A 121 -37.73 -18.43 -14.38
C PRO A 121 -39.17 -17.90 -14.49
N SER A 122 -39.64 -17.80 -15.72
CA SER A 122 -41.06 -17.79 -16.06
C SER A 122 -41.63 -19.19 -15.84
N ASP A 123 -42.93 -19.25 -15.53
CA ASP A 123 -43.85 -20.39 -15.64
C ASP A 123 -44.30 -21.06 -14.33
N CYS A 124 -45.51 -20.67 -13.92
CA CYS A 124 -46.49 -21.62 -13.39
C CYS A 124 -47.90 -21.11 -13.76
N GLU A 125 -48.28 -21.31 -15.02
CA GLU A 125 -49.67 -21.35 -15.49
C GLU A 125 -50.26 -22.76 -15.26
N GLY A 126 -51.54 -22.78 -14.85
CA GLY A 126 -52.56 -23.66 -15.43
C GLY A 126 -52.63 -25.12 -14.96
N ILE A 127 -53.53 -25.40 -14.00
CA ILE A 127 -54.37 -26.62 -14.03
C ILE A 127 -55.79 -26.23 -13.61
N ASP A 128 -56.66 -26.07 -14.60
CA ASP A 128 -58.12 -26.17 -14.48
C ASP A 128 -58.49 -27.66 -14.35
N VAL A 129 -59.27 -28.02 -13.34
CA VAL A 129 -60.00 -29.31 -13.30
C VAL A 129 -61.49 -29.00 -13.17
N ASP A 130 -62.14 -29.09 -14.31
CA ASP A 130 -63.58 -29.17 -14.51
C ASP A 130 -64.07 -30.54 -13.99
N GLY A 131 -65.18 -30.56 -13.26
CA GLY A 131 -65.73 -31.76 -12.64
C GLY A 131 -67.19 -31.56 -12.25
N ASP A 132 -68.08 -31.98 -13.15
CA ASP A 132 -69.52 -31.87 -13.07
C ASP A 132 -70.18 -33.01 -12.24
N ASP A 133 -71.39 -32.71 -11.77
CA ASP A 133 -72.48 -33.58 -11.25
C ASP A 133 -72.32 -34.45 -9.98
N ASP A 134 -73.04 -34.06 -8.90
CA ASP A 134 -73.91 -34.99 -8.16
C ASP A 134 -75.08 -34.27 -7.42
N LYS A 135 -76.29 -34.84 -7.54
CA LYS A 135 -77.56 -34.35 -7.00
C LYS A 135 -77.73 -34.77 -5.53
N GLY A 136 -77.93 -33.81 -4.62
CA GLY A 136 -78.30 -34.13 -3.24
C GLY A 136 -79.03 -32.99 -2.50
N SER A 137 -80.29 -33.24 -2.17
CA SER A 137 -81.24 -32.37 -1.46
C SER A 137 -80.73 -31.90 -0.08
N GLY A 138 -80.77 -30.59 0.21
CA GLY A 138 -80.35 -30.04 1.50
C GLY A 138 -80.40 -28.50 1.60
N GLY A 139 -81.43 -27.88 1.03
CA GLY A 139 -81.52 -26.42 0.91
C GLY A 139 -82.11 -25.75 2.14
N GLN A 140 -81.27 -25.25 3.06
CA GLN A 140 -81.56 -24.02 3.85
C GLN A 140 -80.37 -23.53 4.69
N SER A 141 -79.47 -24.40 5.16
CA SER A 141 -78.33 -24.01 6.01
C SER A 141 -77.16 -23.36 5.24
N VAL A 142 -76.88 -23.83 4.02
CA VAL A 142 -75.73 -23.41 3.19
C VAL A 142 -75.83 -21.94 2.70
N ARG A 143 -77.05 -21.40 2.58
CA ARG A 143 -77.29 -20.03 2.07
C ARG A 143 -76.85 -18.91 3.03
N LYS A 144 -76.93 -19.13 4.35
CA LYS A 144 -76.44 -18.15 5.34
C LYS A 144 -74.91 -18.07 5.37
N SER A 145 -74.24 -19.21 5.16
CA SER A 145 -72.78 -19.28 5.09
C SER A 145 -72.24 -18.54 3.86
N LYS A 146 -72.77 -18.78 2.65
CA LYS A 146 -72.35 -18.09 1.41
C LYS A 146 -72.42 -16.54 1.49
N ARG A 147 -73.40 -15.98 2.20
CA ARG A 147 -73.50 -14.52 2.42
C ARG A 147 -72.40 -13.99 3.35
N LYS A 148 -72.02 -14.75 4.38
CA LYS A 148 -70.93 -14.40 5.30
C LYS A 148 -69.59 -14.37 4.56
N TRP A 149 -69.33 -15.36 3.70
CA TRP A 149 -68.11 -15.43 2.87
C TRP A 149 -67.98 -14.27 1.89
N LYS A 150 -69.08 -13.85 1.24
CA LYS A 150 -69.08 -12.64 0.38
C LYS A 150 -68.70 -11.37 1.15
N LYS A 151 -69.24 -11.19 2.35
CA LYS A 151 -68.93 -10.02 3.18
C LYS A 151 -67.47 -10.01 3.65
N MET A 152 -66.93 -11.19 3.98
CA MET A 152 -65.53 -11.36 4.37
C MET A 152 -64.56 -11.07 3.21
N ARG A 153 -64.93 -11.46 1.98
CA ARG A 153 -64.16 -11.16 0.77
C ARG A 153 -64.03 -9.65 0.52
N VAL A 154 -65.10 -8.88 0.71
CA VAL A 154 -65.08 -7.42 0.58
C VAL A 154 -64.20 -6.76 1.64
N VAL A 155 -64.18 -7.30 2.86
CA VAL A 155 -63.28 -6.81 3.93
C VAL A 155 -61.82 -7.14 3.60
N ALA A 156 -61.53 -8.34 3.10
CA ALA A 156 -60.18 -8.75 2.71
C ALA A 156 -59.59 -7.86 1.61
N VAL A 157 -60.39 -7.49 0.59
CA VAL A 157 -59.96 -6.56 -0.48
C VAL A 157 -59.60 -5.19 0.07
N ARG A 158 -60.41 -4.64 0.98
CA ARG A 158 -60.13 -3.32 1.60
C ARG A 158 -58.92 -3.33 2.53
N VAL A 159 -58.67 -4.45 3.22
CA VAL A 159 -57.47 -4.63 4.05
C VAL A 159 -56.22 -4.73 3.18
N ALA A 160 -56.31 -5.38 2.01
CA ALA A 160 -55.21 -5.45 1.05
C ALA A 160 -54.86 -4.06 0.48
N GLU A 161 -55.87 -3.26 0.09
CA GLU A 161 -55.65 -1.86 -0.36
C GLU A 161 -54.97 -0.99 0.71
N LEU A 162 -55.40 -1.09 1.97
CA LEU A 162 -54.75 -0.37 3.07
C LEU A 162 -53.32 -0.87 3.30
N GLY A 163 -53.07 -2.18 3.13
CA GLY A 163 -51.74 -2.77 3.17
C GLY A 163 -50.82 -2.18 2.11
N GLU A 164 -51.28 -2.03 0.87
CA GLU A 164 -50.49 -1.43 -0.22
C GLU A 164 -50.12 0.03 0.05
N ILE A 165 -51.04 0.81 0.65
CA ILE A 165 -50.78 2.21 1.00
C ILE A 165 -49.71 2.32 2.09
N VAL A 166 -49.77 1.45 3.11
CA VAL A 166 -48.78 1.40 4.18
C VAL A 166 -47.42 0.93 3.66
N VAL A 167 -47.39 -0.08 2.77
CA VAL A 167 -46.16 -0.54 2.12
C VAL A 167 -45.55 0.57 1.29
N ARG A 168 -46.32 1.28 0.46
CA ARG A 168 -45.82 2.43 -0.34
C ARG A 168 -45.32 3.60 0.50
N ARG A 169 -45.80 3.77 1.73
CA ARG A 169 -45.28 4.80 2.65
C ARG A 169 -43.93 4.39 3.21
N ARG A 170 -43.82 3.12 3.63
CA ARG A 170 -42.59 2.54 4.17
C ARG A 170 -41.48 2.43 3.12
N GLU A 171 -41.83 2.19 1.86
CA GLU A 171 -40.88 2.19 0.74
C GLU A 171 -40.32 3.59 0.45
N ARG A 172 -41.12 4.66 0.61
CA ARG A 172 -40.61 6.03 0.47
C ARG A 172 -39.64 6.40 1.58
N GLU A 173 -39.98 6.07 2.82
CA GLU A 173 -39.11 6.28 3.98
C GLU A 173 -37.79 5.50 3.81
N ALA A 174 -37.86 4.24 3.36
CA ALA A 174 -36.66 3.44 3.07
C ALA A 174 -35.83 4.02 1.91
N ALA A 175 -36.46 4.54 0.86
CA ALA A 175 -35.76 5.17 -0.26
C ALA A 175 -35.05 6.48 0.15
N GLU A 176 -35.65 7.28 1.03
CA GLU A 176 -35.03 8.49 1.59
C GLU A 176 -33.84 8.15 2.49
N GLU A 177 -33.95 7.13 3.34
CA GLU A 177 -32.84 6.64 4.17
C GLU A 177 -31.67 6.11 3.31
N GLU A 178 -31.96 5.37 2.24
CA GLU A 178 -30.93 4.92 1.30
C GLU A 178 -30.25 6.09 0.56
N GLU A 179 -31.01 7.12 0.18
CA GLU A 179 -30.45 8.34 -0.42
C GLU A 179 -29.54 9.08 0.55
N GLU A 180 -29.96 9.25 1.81
CA GLU A 180 -29.13 9.87 2.85
C GLU A 180 -27.87 9.04 3.09
N GLU A 181 -27.99 7.72 3.18
CA GLU A 181 -26.83 6.84 3.36
C GLU A 181 -25.87 6.96 2.16
N GLN A 182 -26.39 7.04 0.94
CA GLN A 182 -25.60 7.29 -0.25
C GLN A 182 -24.93 8.68 -0.23
N ARG A 183 -25.64 9.72 0.24
CA ARG A 183 -25.06 11.07 0.43
C ARG A 183 -23.96 11.03 1.47
N TRP A 184 -24.17 10.40 2.62
CA TRP A 184 -23.15 10.22 3.65
C TRP A 184 -21.93 9.43 3.17
N ARG A 185 -22.12 8.39 2.35
CA ARG A 185 -21.01 7.64 1.71
C ARG A 185 -20.25 8.51 0.70
N ARG A 186 -20.92 9.40 -0.04
CA ARG A 186 -20.26 10.37 -0.93
C ARG A 186 -19.46 11.40 -0.13
N VAL A 187 -20.06 12.00 0.91
CA VAL A 187 -19.39 12.97 1.78
C VAL A 187 -18.18 12.37 2.49
N ARG A 188 -18.28 11.13 2.99
CA ARG A 188 -17.16 10.44 3.63
C ARG A 188 -15.98 10.27 2.66
N ARG A 189 -16.25 9.81 1.44
CA ARG A 189 -15.21 9.66 0.40
C ARG A 189 -14.54 10.98 0.04
N LEU A 190 -15.31 12.07 -0.04
CA LEU A 190 -14.75 13.40 -0.31
C LEU A 190 -13.89 13.89 0.85
N LYS A 191 -14.36 13.71 2.09
CA LYS A 191 -13.62 14.12 3.28
C LYS A 191 -12.31 13.33 3.44
N ASP A 192 -12.36 12.02 3.24
CA ASP A 192 -11.18 11.16 3.27
C ASP A 192 -10.18 11.57 2.17
N GLY A 193 -10.67 11.87 0.96
CA GLY A 193 -9.84 12.36 -0.15
C GLY A 193 -9.21 13.73 0.12
N GLU A 194 -9.95 14.67 0.72
CA GLU A 194 -9.38 15.98 1.10
C GLU A 194 -8.34 15.85 2.22
N GLU A 195 -8.54 14.95 3.19
CA GLU A 195 -7.56 14.70 4.26
C GLU A 195 -6.27 14.10 3.68
N GLU A 196 -6.38 13.12 2.77
CA GLU A 196 -5.24 12.56 2.03
C GLU A 196 -4.51 13.63 1.20
N GLU A 197 -5.23 14.52 0.52
CA GLU A 197 -4.63 15.60 -0.26
C GLU A 197 -3.91 16.64 0.63
N ARG A 198 -4.50 16.98 1.78
CA ARG A 198 -3.86 17.84 2.79
C ARG A 198 -2.59 17.19 3.35
N GLU A 199 -2.60 15.88 3.59
CA GLU A 199 -1.44 15.14 4.04
C GLU A 199 -0.34 15.08 2.97
N MET A 200 -0.71 14.80 1.72
CA MET A 200 0.20 14.82 0.57
C MET A 200 0.86 16.19 0.39
N ARG A 201 0.11 17.28 0.52
CA ARG A 201 0.66 18.64 0.49
C ARG A 201 1.64 18.90 1.65
N ARG A 202 1.36 18.40 2.85
CA ARG A 202 2.30 18.51 3.99
C ARG A 202 3.57 17.72 3.75
N ARG A 203 3.46 16.53 3.14
CA ARG A 203 4.61 15.70 2.79
C ARG A 203 5.47 16.36 1.71
N MET A 204 4.85 16.89 0.66
CA MET A 204 5.54 17.63 -0.40
C MET A 204 6.34 18.80 0.16
N ARG A 205 5.76 19.60 1.07
CA ARG A 205 6.46 20.72 1.73
C ARG A 205 7.69 20.27 2.54
N ARG A 206 7.62 19.12 3.22
CA ARG A 206 8.78 18.58 3.97
C ARG A 206 9.86 18.07 3.03
N GLU A 207 9.48 17.43 1.95
CA GLU A 207 10.43 16.95 0.93
C GLU A 207 11.09 18.11 0.19
N GLU A 208 10.35 19.19 -0.07
CA GLU A 208 10.86 20.45 -0.65
C GLU A 208 11.85 21.13 0.30
N GLN A 209 11.48 21.32 1.58
CA GLN A 209 12.39 21.86 2.60
C GLN A 209 13.69 21.05 2.69
N ARG A 210 13.61 19.71 2.65
CA ARG A 210 14.81 18.87 2.70
C ARG A 210 15.69 19.05 1.46
N ARG A 211 15.10 19.24 0.28
CA ARG A 211 15.87 19.54 -0.95
C ARG A 211 16.53 20.92 -0.87
N GLU A 212 15.83 21.91 -0.34
CA GLU A 212 16.39 23.25 -0.11
C GLU A 212 17.53 23.22 0.91
N GLU A 213 17.39 22.48 2.02
CA GLU A 213 18.46 22.27 3.00
C GLU A 213 19.66 21.55 2.39
N GLU A 214 19.45 20.46 1.65
CA GLU A 214 20.50 19.74 0.93
C GLU A 214 21.21 20.65 -0.10
N GLU A 215 20.46 21.54 -0.77
CA GLU A 215 21.02 22.51 -1.71
C GLU A 215 21.83 23.60 -1.00
N MET A 216 21.36 24.10 0.15
CA MET A 216 22.08 25.08 0.97
C MET A 216 23.38 24.49 1.52
N ASP A 217 23.35 23.26 2.05
CA ASP A 217 24.54 22.52 2.48
C ASP A 217 25.53 22.33 1.33
N TRP A 218 25.03 22.00 0.14
CA TRP A 218 25.88 21.84 -1.03
C TRP A 218 26.53 23.16 -1.45
N ARG A 219 25.76 24.26 -1.46
CA ARG A 219 26.27 25.62 -1.73
C ARG A 219 27.29 26.07 -0.69
N GLU A 220 27.05 25.78 0.59
CA GLU A 220 27.97 26.09 1.68
C GLU A 220 29.29 25.32 1.52
N ARG A 221 29.23 24.02 1.24
CA ARG A 221 30.43 23.21 0.96
C ARG A 221 31.21 23.75 -0.23
N LEU A 222 30.52 24.14 -1.29
CA LEU A 222 31.14 24.70 -2.50
C LEU A 222 31.85 26.03 -2.19
N MET A 223 31.18 26.94 -1.48
CA MET A 223 31.78 28.22 -1.04
C MET A 223 32.93 28.00 -0.06
N GLY A 224 32.84 27.01 0.82
CA GLY A 224 33.93 26.61 1.74
C GLY A 224 35.18 26.17 0.97
N MET A 225 35.02 25.27 -0.01
CA MET A 225 36.13 24.84 -0.85
C MET A 225 36.73 25.99 -1.67
N GLN A 226 35.90 26.91 -2.18
CA GLN A 226 36.38 28.08 -2.91
C GLN A 226 37.20 29.01 -2.00
N MET A 227 36.70 29.34 -0.80
CA MET A 227 37.45 30.15 0.16
C MET A 227 38.76 29.49 0.57
N GLU A 228 38.79 28.17 0.74
CA GLU A 228 40.04 27.44 1.03
C GLU A 228 41.03 27.53 -0.14
N HIS A 229 40.55 27.39 -1.38
CA HIS A 229 41.38 27.55 -2.56
C HIS A 229 41.95 28.97 -2.66
N GLU A 230 41.13 30.00 -2.47
CA GLU A 230 41.56 31.41 -2.48
C GLU A 230 42.58 31.69 -1.36
N LYS A 231 42.37 31.14 -0.16
CA LYS A 231 43.33 31.23 0.94
C LYS A 231 44.67 30.60 0.60
N GLN A 232 44.67 29.40 -0.01
CA GLN A 232 45.90 28.72 -0.44
C GLN A 232 46.65 29.55 -1.49
N VAL A 233 45.93 30.16 -2.43
CA VAL A 233 46.53 31.05 -3.45
C VAL A 233 47.15 32.29 -2.81
N MET A 234 46.45 32.95 -1.88
CA MET A 234 47.01 34.09 -1.14
C MET A 234 48.24 33.70 -0.32
N GLN A 235 48.22 32.56 0.37
CA GLN A 235 49.36 32.08 1.13
C GLN A 235 50.56 31.82 0.22
N MET A 236 50.34 31.16 -0.91
CA MET A 236 51.38 30.92 -1.92
C MET A 236 51.97 32.23 -2.45
N HIS A 237 51.13 33.26 -2.67
CA HIS A 237 51.60 34.57 -3.10
C HIS A 237 52.45 35.27 -2.04
N ALA A 238 52.06 35.19 -0.77
CA ALA A 238 52.83 35.72 0.36
C ALA A 238 54.19 35.00 0.50
N ASP A 239 54.20 33.67 0.41
CA ASP A 239 55.42 32.85 0.48
C ASP A 239 56.37 33.17 -0.68
N ALA A 240 55.84 33.36 -1.90
CA ALA A 240 56.63 33.74 -3.07
C ALA A 240 57.27 35.14 -2.90
N CYS A 241 56.52 36.12 -2.38
CA CYS A 241 57.04 37.46 -2.09
C CYS A 241 58.13 37.43 -1.00
N GLN A 242 57.90 36.65 0.07
CA GLN A 242 58.91 36.45 1.11
C GLN A 242 60.19 35.82 0.55
N ALA A 243 60.08 34.80 -0.31
CA ALA A 243 61.23 34.17 -0.96
C ALA A 243 61.99 35.17 -1.85
N GLN A 244 61.28 36.01 -2.61
CA GLN A 244 61.90 37.09 -3.40
C GLN A 244 62.67 38.08 -2.52
N MET A 245 62.07 38.53 -1.40
CA MET A 245 62.74 39.43 -0.46
C MET A 245 63.97 38.79 0.18
N GLN A 246 63.93 37.48 0.49
CA GLN A 246 65.09 36.75 1.01
C GLN A 246 66.22 36.68 -0.02
N VAL A 247 65.91 36.38 -1.28
CA VAL A 247 66.91 36.35 -2.38
C VAL A 247 67.52 37.73 -2.59
N LEU A 248 66.70 38.79 -2.62
CA LEU A 248 67.19 40.17 -2.70
C LEU A 248 68.09 40.51 -1.50
N GLY A 249 67.71 40.12 -0.29
CA GLY A 249 68.53 40.31 0.90
C GLY A 249 69.89 39.60 0.83
N ILE A 250 69.93 38.38 0.28
CA ILE A 250 71.18 37.64 0.05
C ILE A 250 72.04 38.36 -1.01
N LEU A 251 71.44 38.77 -2.13
CA LEU A 251 72.15 39.49 -3.19
C LEU A 251 72.76 40.81 -2.69
N VAL A 252 72.01 41.59 -1.89
CA VAL A 252 72.53 42.82 -1.28
C VAL A 252 73.73 42.51 -0.37
N ARG A 253 73.67 41.47 0.48
CA ARG A 253 74.80 41.08 1.33
C ARG A 253 76.02 40.69 0.50
N VAL A 254 75.85 39.92 -0.59
CA VAL A 254 76.95 39.53 -1.49
C VAL A 254 77.55 40.73 -2.18
N VAL A 255 76.74 41.64 -2.71
CA VAL A 255 77.21 42.86 -3.38
C VAL A 255 77.95 43.77 -2.39
N CYS A 256 77.46 43.93 -1.16
CA CYS A 256 78.15 44.70 -0.12
C CYS A 256 79.48 44.04 0.31
N GLN A 257 79.57 42.71 0.33
CA GLN A 257 80.84 42.00 0.60
C GLN A 257 81.83 42.12 -0.57
N LEU A 258 81.34 42.20 -1.81
CA LEU A 258 82.17 42.27 -3.02
C LEU A 258 82.66 43.70 -3.32
N LEU A 259 81.83 44.71 -3.05
CA LEU A 259 82.14 46.13 -3.29
C LEU A 259 82.57 46.88 -2.02
N GLY A 260 82.50 46.24 -0.85
CA GLY A 260 83.01 46.79 0.39
C GLY A 260 84.53 46.98 0.30
N PRO A 261 85.06 48.19 0.60
CA PRO A 261 86.48 48.45 0.47
C PRO A 261 87.27 47.51 1.37
N GLY A 262 88.17 46.73 0.77
CA GLY A 262 89.08 45.86 1.50
C GLY A 262 89.83 46.64 2.58
N GLY A 263 89.58 46.28 3.84
CA GLY A 263 90.20 46.89 5.00
C GLY A 263 90.22 45.93 6.19
N GLY A 264 91.03 44.88 6.08
CA GLY A 264 91.80 44.24 7.16
C GLY A 264 91.12 43.81 8.46
N GLY A 265 91.02 42.48 8.63
CA GLY A 265 91.41 41.68 9.80
C GLY A 265 91.10 42.16 11.23
N GLY A 266 90.44 41.29 12.01
CA GLY A 266 90.49 41.36 13.47
C GLY A 266 89.36 40.60 14.15
N ASP A 267 89.73 39.57 14.90
CA ASP A 267 88.86 38.71 15.70
C ASP A 267 87.94 39.45 16.69
N SER A 268 86.88 38.74 17.09
CA SER A 268 86.23 38.77 18.41
C SER A 268 84.82 39.37 18.51
N ILE A 269 83.94 38.53 19.09
CA ILE A 269 82.91 38.85 20.10
C ILE A 269 81.63 39.59 19.65
N GLY A 270 80.49 38.93 19.94
CA GLY A 270 79.37 39.61 20.59
C GLY A 270 78.02 39.61 19.86
N GLY A 271 77.20 38.58 20.15
CA GLY A 271 75.78 38.74 20.46
C GLY A 271 74.79 39.08 19.34
N MET A 272 73.90 38.14 19.01
CA MET A 272 72.56 38.13 19.61
C MET A 272 71.86 36.79 19.35
N ALA A 273 71.28 36.29 20.43
CA ALA A 273 70.46 35.09 20.49
C ALA A 273 69.05 35.33 19.92
N GLY A 274 68.40 34.22 19.53
CA GLY A 274 66.95 34.12 19.27
C GLY A 274 66.63 34.16 17.76
N MET A 275 65.96 33.20 17.13
CA MET A 275 65.11 32.12 17.61
C MET A 275 65.28 30.92 16.69
N THR A 276 65.58 29.77 17.27
CA THR A 276 65.24 28.47 16.69
C THR A 276 63.73 28.31 16.76
N THR A 277 63.00 28.57 15.68
CA THR A 277 61.64 28.02 15.53
C THR A 277 61.75 26.78 14.67
N GLN A 278 62.07 25.68 15.36
CA GLN A 278 61.79 24.34 14.91
C GLN A 278 60.26 24.19 14.87
N MET A 279 59.67 24.26 13.68
CA MET A 279 58.32 23.72 13.44
C MET A 279 58.44 22.52 12.50
N ASN A 280 58.71 21.38 13.12
CA ASN A 280 58.37 20.08 12.57
C ASN A 280 56.88 19.86 12.87
N SER A 281 56.00 20.12 11.91
CA SER A 281 54.63 19.61 11.94
C SER A 281 54.44 18.69 10.76
N ARG A 282 54.39 17.39 11.08
CA ARG A 282 54.08 16.31 10.15
C ARG A 282 52.74 16.63 9.47
N ARG A 283 52.78 16.95 8.18
CA ARG A 283 51.58 16.98 7.34
C ARG A 283 51.37 15.57 6.79
N SER A 284 50.51 14.81 7.46
CA SER A 284 49.91 13.59 6.93
C SER A 284 49.25 13.95 5.59
N GLN A 285 49.61 13.23 4.52
CA GLN A 285 48.90 13.33 3.25
C GLN A 285 47.44 12.88 3.44
N PRO A 286 46.44 13.58 2.87
CA PRO A 286 45.13 12.98 2.71
C PRO A 286 45.20 11.95 1.59
N THR A 287 45.11 10.67 1.96
CA THR A 287 44.76 9.59 1.02
C THR A 287 43.38 9.88 0.45
N ILE A 288 43.31 10.05 -0.86
CA ILE A 288 42.07 10.12 -1.62
C ILE A 288 41.35 8.76 -1.48
N PRO A 289 40.10 8.68 -1.01
CA PRO A 289 39.33 7.45 -1.14
C PRO A 289 38.94 7.29 -2.60
N THR A 290 39.60 6.36 -3.30
CA THR A 290 39.16 5.84 -4.60
C THR A 290 37.80 5.16 -4.40
N VAL A 291 36.73 5.84 -4.82
CA VAL A 291 35.40 5.23 -4.91
C VAL A 291 35.42 4.28 -6.13
N SER A 292 35.70 3.00 -5.89
CA SER A 292 35.39 1.95 -6.85
C SER A 292 33.87 1.79 -6.93
N LEU A 293 33.29 2.27 -8.03
CA LEU A 293 31.95 1.86 -8.48
C LEU A 293 32.04 0.42 -9.00
N PRO A 294 31.24 -0.54 -8.49
CA PRO A 294 31.08 -1.81 -9.18
C PRO A 294 30.17 -1.62 -10.40
N LEU A 295 30.77 -1.66 -11.59
CA LEU A 295 30.04 -2.04 -12.80
C LEU A 295 29.72 -3.55 -12.70
N ASN A 296 28.50 -3.89 -12.28
CA ASN A 296 27.92 -5.18 -12.61
C ASN A 296 27.07 -5.02 -13.86
N TRP A 297 27.47 -5.76 -14.90
CA TRP A 297 26.68 -6.12 -16.07
C TRP A 297 26.08 -7.50 -15.78
#